data_AF-A0A1G3PHA1-F1
#
_entry.id   AF-A0A1G3PHA1-F1
#
_cell.length_a   1.000
_cell.length_b   1.000
_cell.length_c   1.000
_cell.angle_alpha   90.00
_cell.angle_beta   90.00
_cell.angle_gamma   90.00
#
_symmetry.space_group_name_H-M   'P 1'
#
loop_
_entity.id
_entity.type
_entity.pdbx_description
1 polymer ?
#
loop_
_entity_poly.entity_id
_entity_poly.type
_entity_poly.pdbx_seq_one_letter_code
_entity_poly.pdbx_strand_id
1 'polypeptide(L)'
;MIQFIEDEGYEAVAIPNLNGGEAINPVNGNFRRNWSIKTAEDKPYPDVLVHFRIAAFCAGLGEIGWSKIFLTPEFGPRQRFVLLMTDAELEPDPLYEGKICDRCKLCVKNCAGHAISKDESVKVTIAGRVVEWGKFNPMACEKGLQGGTDKKLNPFIEEYPRRYGYGRAIEGAAGCMRACMVHLEQRKVLKNKFHNPFRTSEPWKIDRKINYELTDEIIRHYEKNQQIEDAMEYMNYSQKDNFGTAKKEKINPLID
;
A
#
# COMPACT_ATOMS: atom_id res chain seq x y z
N MET A 1 -16.22 9.71 -18.70
CA MET A 1 -15.23 8.96 -19.51
C MET A 1 -15.84 7.68 -20.04
N ILE A 2 -16.36 6.76 -19.21
CA ILE A 2 -17.12 5.59 -19.71
C ILE A 2 -18.27 6.02 -20.62
N GLN A 3 -19.19 6.84 -20.11
CA GLN A 3 -20.31 7.37 -20.90
C GLN A 3 -19.86 8.02 -22.22
N PHE A 4 -18.75 8.76 -22.18
CA PHE A 4 -18.21 9.39 -23.39
C PHE A 4 -17.77 8.37 -24.45
N ILE A 5 -17.20 7.23 -24.05
CA ILE A 5 -16.79 6.17 -24.98
C ILE A 5 -18.00 5.38 -25.48
N GLU A 6 -18.98 5.13 -24.60
CA GLU A 6 -20.24 4.47 -24.93
C GLU A 6 -21.10 5.31 -25.88
N ASP A 7 -21.14 6.63 -25.70
CA ASP A 7 -21.83 7.58 -26.58
C ASP A 7 -21.25 7.57 -28.01
N GLU A 8 -19.97 7.21 -28.16
CA GLU A 8 -19.28 7.04 -29.46
C GLU A 8 -19.47 5.61 -30.05
N GLY A 9 -20.27 4.75 -29.40
CA GLY A 9 -20.65 3.43 -29.89
C GLY A 9 -19.70 2.29 -29.52
N TYR A 10 -18.81 2.49 -28.54
CA TYR A 10 -17.86 1.49 -28.06
C TYR A 10 -18.20 0.99 -26.66
N GLU A 11 -17.90 -0.26 -26.36
CA GLU A 11 -18.05 -0.82 -25.02
C GLU A 11 -16.91 -0.33 -24.11
N ALA A 12 -17.20 -0.01 -22.86
CA ALA A 12 -16.19 0.40 -21.89
C ALA A 12 -16.46 -0.11 -20.47
N VAL A 13 -15.45 -0.71 -19.84
CA VAL A 13 -15.55 -1.25 -18.48
C VAL A 13 -14.41 -0.72 -17.63
N ALA A 14 -14.75 -0.07 -16.50
CA ALA A 14 -13.76 0.27 -15.49
C ALA A 14 -13.25 -0.99 -14.80
N ILE A 15 -11.92 -1.11 -14.72
CA ILE A 15 -11.24 -2.11 -13.91
C ILE A 15 -10.71 -1.37 -12.68
N PRO A 16 -11.46 -1.40 -11.57
CA PRO A 16 -11.02 -0.74 -10.35
C PRO A 16 -9.89 -1.57 -9.72
N ASN A 17 -8.96 -0.90 -9.04
CA ASN A 17 -7.89 -1.57 -8.28
C ASN A 17 -8.45 -2.14 -6.95
N LEU A 18 -9.39 -3.07 -7.05
CA LEU A 18 -10.01 -3.78 -5.95
C LEU A 18 -9.44 -5.20 -5.91
N ASN A 19 -9.03 -5.64 -4.71
CA ASN A 19 -8.51 -6.99 -4.48
C ASN A 19 -9.47 -7.72 -3.52
N GLY A 20 -9.71 -9.01 -3.73
CA GLY A 20 -10.47 -9.83 -2.78
C GLY A 20 -10.97 -11.18 -3.28
N GLY A 21 -10.94 -11.44 -4.59
CA GLY A 21 -11.55 -12.64 -5.19
C GLY A 21 -10.65 -13.46 -6.10
N GLU A 22 -9.37 -13.14 -6.20
CA GLU A 22 -8.55 -13.55 -7.35
C GLU A 22 -7.70 -14.80 -7.09
N ALA A 23 -7.44 -15.60 -8.12
CA ALA A 23 -6.57 -16.76 -8.03
C ALA A 23 -5.12 -16.34 -7.79
N ILE A 24 -4.72 -15.17 -8.27
CA ILE A 24 -3.40 -14.62 -7.98
C ILE A 24 -3.47 -13.87 -6.65
N ASN A 25 -2.70 -14.31 -5.67
CA ASN A 25 -2.61 -13.64 -4.39
C ASN A 25 -2.02 -12.23 -4.57
N PRO A 26 -2.73 -11.15 -4.18
CA PRO A 26 -2.30 -9.77 -4.42
C PRO A 26 -1.08 -9.35 -3.59
N VAL A 27 -0.72 -10.12 -2.58
CA VAL A 27 0.40 -9.84 -1.66
C VAL A 27 1.71 -10.43 -2.19
N ASN A 28 1.70 -11.69 -2.64
CA ASN A 28 2.91 -12.42 -3.03
C ASN A 28 2.96 -12.85 -4.51
N GLY A 29 1.86 -12.71 -5.26
CA GLY A 29 1.79 -13.09 -6.67
C GLY A 29 1.63 -14.60 -6.93
N ASN A 30 1.48 -15.43 -5.89
CA ASN A 30 1.30 -16.87 -6.06
C ASN A 30 -0.10 -17.21 -6.59
N PHE A 31 -0.16 -18.21 -7.48
CA PHE A 31 -1.43 -18.74 -8.00
C PHE A 31 -2.06 -19.75 -7.03
N ARG A 32 -3.36 -19.58 -6.73
CA ARG A 32 -4.16 -20.45 -5.86
C ARG A 32 -4.68 -21.65 -6.66
N ARG A 33 -4.15 -22.83 -6.36
CA ARG A 33 -4.67 -24.08 -6.92
C ARG A 33 -6.14 -24.28 -6.51
N ASN A 34 -6.97 -24.78 -7.42
CA ASN A 34 -8.40 -25.08 -7.21
C ASN A 34 -9.24 -23.86 -6.79
N TRP A 35 -8.86 -22.65 -7.23
CA TRP A 35 -9.60 -21.43 -6.92
C TRP A 35 -10.65 -21.07 -7.97
N SER A 36 -10.29 -21.14 -9.25
CA SER A 36 -11.16 -20.82 -10.39
C SER A 36 -10.98 -21.87 -11.51
N ILE A 37 -11.84 -21.80 -12.53
CA ILE A 37 -11.75 -22.59 -13.78
C ILE A 37 -11.70 -21.65 -14.98
N LYS A 38 -11.05 -22.06 -16.07
CA LYS A 38 -11.08 -21.30 -17.33
C LYS A 38 -12.50 -21.25 -17.89
N THR A 39 -12.85 -20.14 -18.54
CA THR A 39 -14.14 -19.98 -19.23
C THR A 39 -14.15 -20.61 -20.63
N ALA A 40 -12.98 -20.81 -21.23
CA ALA A 40 -12.75 -21.55 -22.47
C ALA A 40 -11.30 -22.08 -22.53
N GLU A 41 -11.02 -23.04 -23.41
CA GLU A 41 -9.72 -23.74 -23.46
C GLU A 41 -8.54 -22.80 -23.76
N ASP A 42 -8.73 -21.89 -24.72
CA ASP A 42 -7.76 -20.91 -25.21
C ASP A 42 -7.70 -19.62 -24.37
N LYS A 43 -8.60 -19.46 -23.39
CA LYS A 43 -8.70 -18.26 -22.57
C LYS A 43 -7.96 -18.39 -21.23
N PRO A 44 -7.50 -17.26 -20.64
CA PRO A 44 -6.99 -17.26 -19.28
C PRO A 44 -8.11 -17.57 -18.26
N TYR A 45 -7.73 -17.78 -17.01
CA TYR A 45 -8.69 -17.83 -15.90
C TYR A 45 -9.40 -16.48 -15.75
N PRO A 46 -10.67 -16.44 -15.29
CA PRO A 46 -11.49 -15.22 -15.30
C PRO A 46 -11.06 -14.14 -14.29
N ASP A 47 -10.13 -14.47 -13.41
CA ASP A 47 -9.74 -13.70 -12.23
C ASP A 47 -8.27 -13.28 -12.27
N VAL A 48 -7.81 -12.89 -13.46
CA VAL A 48 -6.48 -12.31 -13.69
C VAL A 48 -6.46 -10.85 -13.24
N LEU A 49 -5.52 -10.52 -12.35
CA LEU A 49 -5.25 -9.14 -11.95
C LEU A 49 -4.27 -8.48 -12.93
N VAL A 50 -4.68 -7.32 -13.46
CA VAL A 50 -3.78 -6.47 -14.23
C VAL A 50 -2.84 -5.74 -13.27
N HIS A 51 -1.53 -5.79 -13.53
CA HIS A 51 -0.57 -5.06 -12.71
C HIS A 51 -0.58 -3.57 -13.08
N PHE A 52 -1.39 -2.76 -12.38
CA PHE A 52 -1.65 -1.34 -12.67
C PHE A 52 -0.39 -0.48 -12.92
N ARG A 53 0.71 -0.73 -12.21
CA ARG A 53 1.96 0.05 -12.42
C ARG A 53 2.69 -0.32 -13.72
N ILE A 54 2.53 -1.57 -14.19
CA ILE A 54 3.08 -2.01 -15.48
C ILE A 54 2.18 -1.44 -16.59
N ALA A 55 0.86 -1.50 -16.43
CA ALA A 55 -0.06 -0.85 -17.36
C ALA A 55 0.22 0.66 -17.49
N ALA A 56 0.42 1.37 -16.38
CA ALA A 56 0.82 2.78 -16.38
C ALA A 56 2.18 3.03 -17.07
N PHE A 57 3.13 2.09 -16.97
CA PHE A 57 4.39 2.17 -17.69
C PHE A 57 4.19 2.05 -19.20
N CYS A 58 3.42 1.03 -19.62
CA CYS A 58 3.10 0.80 -21.03
C CYS A 58 2.31 1.96 -21.65
N ALA A 59 1.47 2.63 -20.86
CA ALA A 59 0.73 3.83 -21.28
C ALA A 59 1.55 5.13 -21.22
N GLY A 60 2.88 5.06 -21.08
CA GLY A 60 3.74 6.24 -21.16
C GLY A 60 3.59 7.25 -20.00
N LEU A 61 2.97 6.87 -18.88
CA LEU A 61 2.63 7.83 -17.81
C LEU A 61 3.80 8.24 -16.93
N GLY A 62 4.95 7.54 -17.00
CA GLY A 62 6.08 7.82 -16.12
C GLY A 62 7.03 6.64 -15.92
N GLU A 63 7.61 6.55 -14.72
CA GLU A 63 8.70 5.65 -14.37
C GLU A 63 8.38 4.79 -13.14
N ILE A 64 8.81 3.52 -13.12
CA ILE A 64 8.80 2.70 -11.89
C ILE A 64 10.06 3.00 -11.06
N GLY A 65 9.88 3.61 -9.89
CA GLY A 65 10.98 3.94 -8.98
C GLY A 65 11.58 2.72 -8.27
N TRP A 66 12.69 2.92 -7.55
CA TRP A 66 13.37 1.83 -6.82
C TRP A 66 12.46 1.10 -5.81
N SER A 67 11.51 1.80 -5.19
CA SER A 67 10.53 1.22 -4.25
C SER A 67 9.43 0.40 -4.93
N LYS A 68 9.47 0.24 -6.25
CA LYS A 68 8.38 -0.28 -7.09
C LYS A 68 7.12 0.61 -7.10
N ILE A 69 7.14 1.78 -6.44
CA ILE A 69 6.09 2.79 -6.59
C ILE A 69 6.29 3.49 -7.95
N PHE A 70 5.19 3.70 -8.66
CA PHE A 70 5.19 4.40 -9.94
C PHE A 70 5.25 5.91 -9.71
N LEU A 71 6.06 6.59 -10.50
CA LEU A 71 6.31 8.02 -10.42
C LEU A 71 5.85 8.68 -11.72
N THR A 72 4.94 9.64 -11.63
CA THR A 72 4.54 10.50 -12.76
C THR A 72 5.31 11.82 -12.71
N PRO A 73 5.63 12.45 -13.85
CA PRO A 73 6.34 13.73 -13.85
C PRO A 73 5.51 14.86 -13.24
N GLU A 74 4.19 14.76 -13.27
CA GLU A 74 3.27 15.71 -12.66
C GLU A 74 3.23 15.55 -11.14
N PHE A 75 2.94 14.34 -10.65
CA PHE A 75 2.52 14.13 -9.25
C PHE A 75 3.49 13.30 -8.40
N GLY A 76 4.61 12.85 -8.98
CA GLY A 76 5.54 11.96 -8.28
C GLY A 76 4.82 10.67 -7.90
N PRO A 77 4.80 10.25 -6.61
CA PRO A 77 4.07 9.06 -6.16
C PRO A 77 2.60 9.34 -5.75
N ARG A 78 2.13 10.59 -5.74
CA ARG A 78 0.84 10.98 -5.11
C ARG A 78 -0.36 10.83 -6.06
N GLN A 79 -0.53 9.63 -6.61
CA GLN A 79 -1.64 9.31 -7.51
C GLN A 79 -2.11 7.86 -7.33
N ARG A 80 -3.32 7.59 -7.80
CA ARG A 80 -3.85 6.24 -7.98
C ARG A 80 -4.20 6.06 -9.45
N PHE A 81 -4.00 4.84 -9.94
CA PHE A 81 -4.40 4.47 -11.29
C PHE A 81 -5.73 3.75 -11.24
N VAL A 82 -6.54 4.03 -12.25
CA VAL A 82 -7.72 3.27 -12.64
C VAL A 82 -7.46 2.83 -14.08
N LEU A 83 -7.91 1.64 -14.43
CA LEU A 83 -7.85 1.16 -15.81
C LEU A 83 -9.24 1.17 -16.39
N LEU A 84 -9.31 1.44 -17.69
CA LEU A 84 -10.50 1.30 -18.49
C LEU A 84 -10.19 0.34 -19.62
N MET A 85 -11.02 -0.68 -19.79
CA MET A 85 -10.95 -1.59 -20.92
C MET A 85 -12.05 -1.21 -21.90
N THR A 86 -11.73 -1.16 -23.18
CA THR A 86 -12.67 -0.79 -24.24
C THR A 86 -12.31 -1.53 -25.52
N ASP A 87 -13.29 -1.70 -26.41
CA ASP A 87 -13.10 -2.20 -27.77
C ASP A 87 -12.83 -1.07 -28.79
N ALA A 88 -12.80 0.19 -28.35
CA ALA A 88 -12.36 1.30 -29.18
C ALA A 88 -10.92 1.12 -29.67
N GLU A 89 -10.69 1.33 -30.97
CA GLU A 89 -9.34 1.35 -31.54
C GLU A 89 -8.62 2.63 -31.13
N LEU A 90 -7.53 2.50 -30.36
CA LEU A 90 -6.75 3.61 -29.83
C LEU A 90 -5.29 3.49 -30.24
N GLU A 91 -4.72 4.61 -30.70
CA GLU A 91 -3.28 4.72 -30.92
C GLU A 91 -2.55 4.76 -29.56
N PRO A 92 -1.57 3.86 -29.32
CA PRO A 92 -0.86 3.82 -28.05
C PRO A 92 0.09 5.01 -27.89
N ASP A 93 0.10 5.59 -26.69
CA ASP A 93 1.07 6.62 -26.34
C ASP A 93 2.51 6.08 -26.36
N PRO A 94 3.50 6.91 -26.74
CA PRO A 94 4.90 6.54 -26.61
C PRO A 94 5.29 6.34 -25.15
N LEU A 95 6.25 5.44 -24.90
CA LEU A 95 6.78 5.21 -23.57
C LEU A 95 7.52 6.46 -23.05
N TYR A 96 7.25 6.86 -21.81
CA TYR A 96 7.93 7.97 -21.14
C TYR A 96 9.46 7.82 -21.19
N GLU A 97 10.17 8.87 -21.61
CA GLU A 97 11.63 8.85 -21.79
C GLU A 97 12.41 9.52 -20.66
N GLY A 98 11.71 10.24 -19.77
CA GLY A 98 12.35 10.96 -18.68
C GLY A 98 12.79 10.06 -17.51
N LYS A 99 13.50 10.67 -16.56
CA LYS A 99 13.98 10.00 -15.35
C LYS A 99 13.63 10.82 -14.11
N ILE A 100 12.79 10.27 -13.25
CA ILE A 100 12.30 10.89 -12.02
C ILE A 100 13.07 10.31 -10.83
N CYS A 101 13.20 8.98 -10.78
CA CYS A 101 13.96 8.27 -9.76
C CYS A 101 15.47 8.42 -10.01
N ASP A 102 16.16 9.07 -9.08
CA ASP A 102 17.62 9.20 -9.07
C ASP A 102 18.32 8.08 -8.31
N ARG A 103 17.58 7.02 -7.95
CA ARG A 103 18.07 5.88 -7.17
C ARG A 103 18.67 6.27 -5.80
N CYS A 104 18.23 7.37 -5.18
CA CYS A 104 18.71 7.84 -3.86
C CYS A 104 18.52 6.86 -2.68
N LYS A 105 17.68 5.82 -2.84
CA LYS A 105 17.33 4.81 -1.81
C LYS A 105 16.73 5.41 -0.53
N LEU A 106 16.23 6.64 -0.54
CA LEU A 106 15.50 7.21 0.61
C LEU A 106 14.24 6.41 0.95
N CYS A 107 13.63 5.76 -0.04
CA CYS A 107 12.54 4.82 0.15
C CYS A 107 12.93 3.58 0.98
N VAL A 108 14.19 3.13 0.87
CA VAL A 108 14.75 2.03 1.68
C VAL A 108 15.09 2.55 3.07
N LYS A 109 15.84 3.66 3.15
CA LYS A 109 16.28 4.26 4.42
C LYS A 109 15.13 4.54 5.39
N ASN A 110 13.99 4.98 4.87
CA ASN A 110 12.82 5.40 5.67
C ASN A 110 11.71 4.33 5.72
N CYS A 111 11.96 3.10 5.27
CA CYS A 111 10.98 2.03 5.39
C CYS A 111 11.03 1.41 6.79
N ALA A 112 10.03 1.71 7.63
CA ALA A 112 9.93 1.16 8.99
C ALA A 112 9.88 -0.38 9.05
N GLY A 113 9.45 -1.02 7.96
CA GLY A 113 9.42 -2.48 7.84
C GLY A 113 10.66 -3.10 7.23
N HIS A 114 11.64 -2.32 6.76
CA HIS A 114 12.80 -2.83 6.01
C HIS A 114 12.41 -3.70 4.79
N ALA A 115 11.29 -3.36 4.15
CA ALA A 115 10.63 -4.19 3.15
C ALA A 115 11.25 -4.14 1.74
N ILE A 116 12.16 -3.20 1.50
CA ILE A 116 12.74 -2.95 0.17
C ILE A 116 14.25 -3.14 0.27
N SER A 117 14.80 -4.06 -0.52
CA SER A 117 16.24 -4.27 -0.55
C SER A 117 16.97 -3.05 -1.14
N LYS A 118 18.10 -2.71 -0.53
CA LYS A 118 19.00 -1.67 -1.03
C LYS A 118 19.78 -2.17 -2.27
N ASP A 119 20.19 -3.43 -2.22
CA ASP A 119 21.23 -4.01 -3.07
C ASP A 119 20.70 -5.10 -4.02
N GLU A 120 19.69 -5.87 -3.61
CA GLU A 120 19.04 -6.84 -4.49
C GLU A 120 17.94 -6.17 -5.32
N SER A 121 17.84 -6.53 -6.60
CA SER A 121 16.83 -6.01 -7.52
C SER A 121 16.09 -7.11 -8.27
N VAL A 122 14.92 -6.72 -8.80
CA VAL A 122 14.17 -7.48 -9.79
C VAL A 122 14.25 -6.70 -11.10
N LYS A 123 14.60 -7.41 -12.17
CA LYS A 123 14.66 -6.87 -13.53
C LYS A 123 13.68 -7.61 -14.40
N VAL A 124 12.89 -6.88 -15.17
CA VAL A 124 11.94 -7.44 -16.15
C VAL A 124 12.00 -6.63 -17.43
N THR A 125 11.72 -7.28 -18.57
CA THR A 125 11.56 -6.58 -19.85
C THR A 125 10.09 -6.28 -20.07
N ILE A 126 9.73 -5.00 -20.19
CA ILE A 126 8.35 -4.53 -20.43
C ILE A 126 8.40 -3.60 -21.65
N ALA A 127 7.58 -3.89 -22.67
CA ALA A 127 7.53 -3.11 -23.91
C ALA A 127 8.92 -2.84 -24.51
N GLY A 128 9.77 -3.86 -24.54
CA GLY A 128 11.15 -3.78 -25.07
C GLY A 128 12.16 -3.05 -24.17
N ARG A 129 11.76 -2.51 -23.02
CA ARG A 129 12.64 -1.82 -22.06
C ARG A 129 12.89 -2.65 -20.82
N VAL A 130 14.14 -2.69 -20.35
CA VAL A 130 14.48 -3.30 -19.06
C VAL A 130 14.09 -2.34 -17.94
N VAL A 131 13.18 -2.78 -17.08
CA VAL A 131 12.73 -2.06 -15.89
C VAL A 131 13.27 -2.74 -14.65
N GLU A 132 13.76 -1.95 -13.69
CA GLU A 132 14.41 -2.44 -12.47
C GLU A 132 13.91 -1.72 -11.22
N TRP A 133 13.65 -2.49 -10.17
CA TRP A 133 13.31 -2.01 -8.82
C TRP A 133 13.93 -2.92 -7.74
N GLY A 134 14.00 -2.44 -6.50
CA GLY A 134 14.53 -3.21 -5.38
C GLY A 134 13.66 -4.40 -5.03
N LYS A 135 14.27 -5.53 -4.69
CA LYS A 135 13.57 -6.73 -4.21
C LYS A 135 12.68 -6.38 -3.02
N PHE A 136 11.43 -6.80 -3.06
CA PHE A 136 10.40 -6.40 -2.11
C PHE A 136 9.94 -7.59 -1.26
N ASN A 137 9.88 -7.42 0.05
CA ASN A 137 9.33 -8.39 0.99
C ASN A 137 7.95 -7.91 1.48
N PRO A 138 6.85 -8.56 1.06
CA PRO A 138 5.50 -8.15 1.43
C PRO A 138 5.19 -8.33 2.93
N MET A 139 5.74 -9.36 3.58
CA MET A 139 5.52 -9.59 5.02
C MET A 139 6.21 -8.53 5.88
N ALA A 140 7.40 -8.11 5.46
CA ALA A 140 8.11 -6.99 6.05
C ALA A 140 7.35 -5.67 5.83
N CYS A 141 6.75 -5.48 4.65
CA CYS A 141 5.90 -4.32 4.37
C CYS A 141 4.69 -4.26 5.31
N GLU A 142 4.02 -5.40 5.51
CA GLU A 142 2.91 -5.54 6.45
C GLU A 142 3.31 -5.10 7.86
N LYS A 143 4.45 -5.58 8.39
CA LYS A 143 4.97 -5.12 9.70
C LYS A 143 5.30 -3.63 9.71
N GLY A 144 5.79 -3.09 8.58
CA GLY A 144 6.01 -1.66 8.41
C GLY A 144 4.73 -0.83 8.58
N LEU A 145 3.59 -1.29 8.06
CA LEU A 145 2.30 -0.61 8.25
C LEU A 145 1.94 -0.49 9.75
N GLN A 146 2.29 -1.52 10.53
CA GLN A 146 2.00 -1.65 11.96
C GLN A 146 2.96 -0.86 12.88
N GLY A 147 3.80 0.02 12.33
CA GLY A 147 4.77 0.80 13.12
C GLY A 147 6.15 0.14 13.22
N GLY A 148 6.46 -0.83 12.35
CA GLY A 148 7.76 -1.48 12.25
C GLY A 148 7.86 -2.84 12.97
N THR A 149 8.96 -3.54 12.74
CA THR A 149 9.17 -4.95 13.18
C THR A 149 9.25 -5.15 14.69
N ASP A 150 9.50 -4.09 15.45
CA ASP A 150 9.69 -4.09 16.91
C ASP A 150 8.72 -3.16 17.64
N LYS A 151 7.59 -2.83 16.98
CA LYS A 151 6.62 -1.84 17.45
C LYS A 151 7.23 -0.46 17.71
N LYS A 152 8.49 -0.12 17.36
CA LYS A 152 9.13 1.17 17.74
C LYS A 152 8.23 2.39 17.50
N LEU A 153 7.58 2.44 16.33
CA LEU A 153 6.71 3.53 15.92
C LEU A 153 5.22 3.23 16.14
N ASN A 154 4.85 2.15 16.81
CA ASN A 154 3.46 1.85 17.15
C ASN A 154 3.05 2.54 18.47
N PRO A 155 2.16 3.55 18.46
CA PRO A 155 1.79 4.28 19.68
C PRO A 155 0.90 3.47 20.64
N PHE A 156 0.40 2.31 20.21
CA PHE A 156 -0.45 1.48 21.03
C PHE A 156 0.39 0.53 21.90
N ILE A 157 0.04 0.46 23.18
CA ILE A 157 0.62 -0.49 24.14
C ILE A 157 0.22 -1.90 23.71
N GLU A 158 -1.09 -2.11 23.56
CA GLU A 158 -1.69 -3.36 23.10
C GLU A 158 -1.79 -3.45 21.57
N GLU A 159 -2.14 -4.63 21.06
CA GLU A 159 -2.34 -4.82 19.62
C GLU A 159 -3.57 -4.06 19.11
N TYR A 160 -3.35 -3.06 18.24
CA TYR A 160 -4.44 -2.31 17.64
C TYR A 160 -5.33 -3.22 16.76
N PRO A 161 -6.65 -3.33 16.94
CA PRO A 161 -7.44 -4.33 16.23
C PRO A 161 -7.40 -4.15 14.71
N ARG A 162 -7.35 -5.27 13.97
CA ARG A 162 -7.46 -5.28 12.50
C ARG A 162 -8.88 -4.93 12.08
N ARG A 163 -9.18 -3.65 11.87
CA ARG A 163 -10.45 -3.26 11.22
C ARG A 163 -10.37 -3.49 9.71
N TYR A 164 -11.37 -4.17 9.14
CA TYR A 164 -11.53 -4.41 7.70
C TYR A 164 -10.34 -5.11 7.01
N GLY A 165 -9.62 -6.01 7.70
CA GLY A 165 -8.55 -6.82 7.11
C GLY A 165 -7.23 -6.11 6.79
N TYR A 166 -7.17 -4.77 6.89
CA TYR A 166 -5.99 -3.94 6.60
C TYR A 166 -5.69 -2.88 7.69
N GLY A 167 -6.41 -2.95 8.82
CA GLY A 167 -6.36 -1.92 9.85
C GLY A 167 -5.06 -1.94 10.65
N ARG A 168 -4.07 -1.17 10.19
CA ARG A 168 -2.95 -0.56 10.94
C ARG A 168 -2.12 0.26 9.94
N ALA A 169 -2.50 1.51 9.65
CA ALA A 169 -1.77 2.38 8.73
C ALA A 169 -0.86 3.39 9.47
N ILE A 170 -0.20 2.95 10.54
CA ILE A 170 0.57 3.82 11.46
C ILE A 170 1.77 4.42 10.71
N GLU A 171 2.59 3.57 10.10
CA GLU A 171 3.77 3.97 9.31
C GLU A 171 3.62 3.65 7.82
N GLY A 172 2.37 3.48 7.36
CA GLY A 172 2.07 3.23 5.97
C GLY A 172 2.69 4.28 5.05
N ALA A 173 3.40 3.84 4.03
CA ALA A 173 4.03 4.70 3.02
C ALA A 173 5.16 5.66 3.49
N ALA A 174 5.72 5.47 4.69
CA ALA A 174 6.80 6.30 5.25
C ALA A 174 7.99 6.45 4.29
N GLY A 175 8.54 5.33 3.83
CA GLY A 175 9.66 5.33 2.88
C GLY A 175 9.21 5.47 1.43
N CYS A 176 8.36 4.56 0.96
CA CYS A 176 8.09 4.39 -0.47
C CYS A 176 7.34 5.57 -1.11
N MET A 177 6.52 6.33 -0.37
CA MET A 177 5.83 7.52 -0.89
C MET A 177 6.29 8.80 -0.19
N ARG A 178 6.21 8.90 1.15
CA ARG A 178 6.45 10.16 1.86
C ARG A 178 7.90 10.63 1.72
N ALA A 179 8.88 9.79 2.02
CA ALA A 179 10.29 10.15 1.85
C ALA A 179 10.65 10.41 0.39
N CYS A 180 10.05 9.67 -0.55
CA CYS A 180 10.22 9.91 -1.97
C CYS A 180 9.67 11.28 -2.38
N MET A 181 8.48 11.65 -1.91
CA MET A 181 7.83 12.93 -2.20
C MET A 181 8.64 14.11 -1.67
N VAL A 182 9.13 14.04 -0.42
CA VAL A 182 10.02 15.07 0.17
C VAL A 182 11.24 15.32 -0.74
N HIS A 183 11.89 14.23 -1.17
CA HIS A 183 13.08 14.32 -2.02
C HIS A 183 12.79 14.91 -3.41
N LEU A 184 11.69 14.48 -4.04
CA LEU A 184 11.29 14.97 -5.35
C LEU A 184 10.91 16.46 -5.34
N GLU A 185 10.27 16.91 -4.26
CA GLU A 185 9.95 18.33 -4.04
C GLU A 185 11.22 19.16 -3.87
N GLN A 186 12.16 18.70 -3.04
CA GLN A 186 13.47 19.36 -2.84
C GLN A 186 14.26 19.49 -4.15
N ARG A 187 14.22 18.45 -4.99
CA ARG A 187 14.83 18.44 -6.32
C ARG A 187 14.09 19.31 -7.35
N LYS A 188 12.86 19.75 -7.06
CA LYS A 188 12.00 20.55 -7.96
C LYS A 188 11.81 19.92 -9.34
N VAL A 189 11.75 18.58 -9.41
CA VAL A 189 11.62 17.82 -10.67
C VAL A 189 10.17 17.54 -11.08
N LEU A 190 9.21 17.83 -10.21
CA LEU A 190 7.79 17.62 -10.50
C LEU A 190 7.16 18.87 -11.12
N LYS A 191 6.27 18.66 -12.10
CA LYS A 191 5.53 19.75 -12.75
C LYS A 191 4.49 20.35 -11.80
N ASN A 192 3.75 19.50 -11.06
CA ASN A 192 2.82 19.96 -10.04
C ASN A 192 3.57 20.18 -8.73
N LYS A 193 3.54 21.42 -8.23
CA LYS A 193 4.22 21.82 -6.99
C LYS A 193 3.19 22.14 -5.93
N PHE A 194 3.49 21.83 -4.68
CA PHE A 194 2.68 22.29 -3.57
C PHE A 194 2.85 23.80 -3.35
N HIS A 195 1.80 24.45 -2.85
CA HIS A 195 1.89 25.84 -2.39
C HIS A 195 2.76 25.96 -1.12
N ASN A 196 2.66 24.96 -0.23
CA ASN A 196 3.47 24.83 0.98
C ASN A 196 4.32 23.57 0.90
N PRO A 197 5.52 23.51 1.49
CA PRO A 197 6.33 22.29 1.50
C PRO A 197 5.52 21.07 1.97
N PHE A 198 5.65 19.94 1.27
CA PHE A 198 4.98 18.67 1.61
C PHE A 198 5.28 18.24 3.05
N ARG A 199 6.46 18.57 3.55
CA ARG A 199 6.86 18.35 4.94
C ARG A 199 7.47 19.62 5.52
N THR A 200 6.89 20.08 6.62
CA THR A 200 7.31 21.32 7.33
C THR A 200 8.07 21.05 8.62
N SER A 201 8.06 19.80 9.11
CA SER A 201 8.73 19.39 10.35
C SER A 201 9.31 17.99 10.24
N GLU A 202 10.23 17.67 11.15
CA GLU A 202 10.75 16.31 11.28
C GLU A 202 9.63 15.32 11.60
N PRO A 203 9.71 14.07 11.11
CA PRO A 203 8.74 13.05 11.48
C PRO A 203 8.75 12.82 13.00
N TRP A 204 7.55 12.61 13.54
CA TRP A 204 7.35 12.32 14.96
C TRP A 204 8.11 11.06 15.38
N LYS A 205 8.38 10.96 16.68
CA LYS A 205 9.05 9.83 17.31
C LYS A 205 8.29 9.47 18.58
N ILE A 206 8.31 8.19 18.95
CA ILE A 206 7.80 7.74 20.25
C ILE A 206 8.99 7.61 21.20
N ASP A 207 8.92 8.33 22.32
CA ASP A 207 9.82 8.08 23.44
C ASP A 207 9.27 6.91 24.27
N ARG A 208 9.95 5.76 24.16
CA ARG A 208 9.59 4.53 24.88
C ARG A 208 9.92 4.56 26.37
N LYS A 209 10.55 5.62 26.86
CA LYS A 209 10.81 5.82 28.29
C LYS A 209 9.63 6.43 29.02
N ILE A 210 8.65 6.98 28.29
CA ILE A 210 7.44 7.53 28.87
C ILE A 210 6.58 6.36 29.36
N ASN A 211 6.34 6.30 30.67
CA ASN A 211 5.44 5.33 31.27
C ASN A 211 3.99 5.69 30.93
N TYR A 212 3.13 4.68 30.84
CA TYR A 212 1.70 4.93 30.72
C TYR A 212 1.17 5.50 32.04
N GLU A 213 0.66 6.71 31.97
CA GLU A 213 -0.01 7.40 33.07
C GLU A 213 -1.24 8.12 32.51
N LEU A 214 -2.34 8.08 33.25
CA LEU A 214 -3.52 8.87 32.90
C LEU A 214 -3.22 10.35 33.12
N THR A 215 -3.63 11.19 32.18
CA THR A 215 -3.50 12.64 32.37
C THR A 215 -4.54 13.13 33.37
N ASP A 216 -4.25 14.27 34.04
CA ASP A 216 -5.18 14.92 34.97
C ASP A 216 -6.55 15.23 34.33
N GLU A 217 -6.58 15.45 33.01
CA GLU A 217 -7.82 15.66 32.27
C GLU A 217 -8.67 14.38 32.20
N ILE A 218 -8.05 13.25 31.85
CA ILE A 218 -8.73 11.96 31.80
C ILE A 218 -9.22 11.55 33.18
N ILE A 219 -8.38 11.70 34.20
CA ILE A 219 -8.76 11.46 35.60
C ILE A 219 -9.98 12.31 35.98
N ARG A 220 -9.91 13.63 35.81
CA ARG A 220 -11.00 14.54 36.22
C ARG A 220 -12.33 14.24 35.53
N HIS A 221 -12.29 13.82 34.26
CA HIS A 221 -13.50 13.58 33.49
C HIS A 221 -14.06 12.16 33.66
N TYR A 222 -13.22 11.13 33.51
CA TYR A 222 -13.67 9.74 33.42
C TYR A 222 -13.62 9.03 34.77
N GLU A 223 -12.62 9.29 35.62
CA GLU A 223 -12.52 8.62 36.92
C GLU A 223 -13.68 9.05 37.84
N LYS A 224 -14.00 10.35 37.86
CA LYS A 224 -15.12 10.89 38.65
C LYS A 224 -16.45 10.22 38.32
N ASN A 225 -16.63 9.78 37.09
CA ASN A 225 -17.85 9.12 36.61
C ASN A 225 -17.77 7.59 36.63
N GLN A 226 -16.66 7.00 37.12
CA GLN A 226 -16.40 5.55 37.07
C GLN A 226 -16.43 4.99 35.64
N GLN A 227 -15.90 5.76 34.67
CA GLN A 227 -15.88 5.43 33.24
C GLN A 227 -14.47 5.06 32.74
N ILE A 228 -13.66 4.47 33.62
CA ILE A 228 -12.33 3.96 33.27
C ILE A 228 -12.40 2.43 33.27
N GLU A 229 -12.07 1.82 32.14
CA GLU A 229 -12.00 0.37 31.96
C GLU A 229 -10.55 -0.06 31.74
N ASP A 230 -10.18 -1.23 32.24
CA ASP A 230 -8.87 -1.82 31.96
C ASP A 230 -8.84 -2.44 30.54
N ALA A 231 -7.77 -2.14 29.79
CA ALA A 231 -7.64 -2.59 28.41
C ALA A 231 -7.57 -4.13 28.29
N MET A 232 -6.94 -4.82 29.26
CA MET A 232 -6.87 -6.28 29.28
C MET A 232 -8.23 -6.89 29.62
N GLU A 233 -8.99 -6.30 30.55
CA GLU A 233 -10.36 -6.72 30.86
C GLU A 233 -11.27 -6.61 29.63
N TYR A 234 -11.24 -5.48 28.91
CA TYR A 234 -11.99 -5.29 27.67
C TYR A 234 -11.62 -6.33 26.59
N MET A 235 -10.32 -6.58 26.39
CA MET A 235 -9.85 -7.58 25.42
C MET A 235 -10.31 -8.99 25.80
N ASN A 236 -10.24 -9.35 27.09
CA ASN A 236 -10.70 -10.64 27.61
C ASN A 236 -12.21 -10.82 27.41
N TYR A 237 -13.02 -9.81 27.77
CA TYR A 237 -14.47 -9.80 27.56
C TYR A 237 -14.83 -9.97 26.08
N SER A 238 -14.12 -9.27 25.19
CA SER A 238 -14.32 -9.38 23.74
C SER A 238 -13.99 -10.77 23.18
N GLN A 239 -13.03 -11.48 23.79
CA GLN A 239 -12.65 -12.84 23.37
C GLN A 239 -13.58 -13.93 23.90
N LYS A 240 -14.17 -13.75 25.09
CA LYS A 240 -14.89 -14.81 25.82
C LYS A 240 -16.40 -14.63 25.88
N ASP A 241 -16.87 -13.39 26.04
CA ASP A 241 -18.22 -13.13 26.55
C ASP A 241 -19.08 -12.29 25.58
N ASN A 242 -18.49 -11.44 24.74
CA ASN A 242 -19.21 -10.65 23.73
C ASN A 242 -19.37 -11.40 22.39
N PHE A 243 -20.11 -12.51 22.38
CA PHE A 243 -20.22 -13.43 21.22
C PHE A 243 -18.86 -14.01 20.76
N GLY A 244 -17.84 -13.92 21.62
CA GLY A 244 -16.49 -14.40 21.36
C GLY A 244 -16.42 -15.93 21.30
N THR A 245 -16.25 -16.49 20.10
CA THR A 245 -16.01 -17.91 19.91
C THR A 245 -14.53 -18.22 20.13
N ALA A 246 -14.08 -18.29 21.38
CA ALA A 246 -12.85 -19.01 21.71
C ALA A 246 -13.05 -20.53 21.50
N LYS A 247 -13.38 -20.95 20.27
CA LYS A 247 -13.30 -22.32 19.79
C LYS A 247 -12.65 -22.36 18.41
N LYS A 248 -11.49 -23.05 18.42
CA LYS A 248 -10.65 -23.59 17.35
C LYS A 248 -9.78 -22.59 16.60
N GLU A 249 -8.48 -22.75 16.82
CA GLU A 249 -7.43 -22.47 15.85
C GLU A 249 -7.90 -22.91 14.45
N LYS A 250 -8.17 -21.94 13.59
CA LYS A 250 -7.84 -22.07 12.18
C LYS A 250 -6.58 -21.26 11.98
N ILE A 251 -5.45 -21.97 11.92
CA ILE A 251 -4.21 -21.45 11.36
C ILE A 251 -4.58 -20.78 10.03
N ASN A 252 -4.27 -19.51 9.89
CA ASN A 252 -4.52 -18.78 8.66
C ASN A 252 -3.28 -18.96 7.77
N PRO A 253 -3.32 -19.81 6.74
CA PRO A 253 -2.14 -20.17 5.95
C PRO A 253 -1.57 -19.00 5.11
N LEU A 254 -2.16 -17.81 5.22
CA LEU A 254 -1.74 -16.61 4.50
C LEU A 254 -1.06 -15.57 5.40
N ILE A 255 -1.02 -15.78 6.72
CA ILE A 255 -0.61 -14.74 7.69
C ILE A 255 0.39 -15.26 8.72
N ASP A 256 0.31 -16.53 9.13
CA ASP A 256 1.32 -17.15 9.99
C ASP A 256 2.54 -17.62 9.18
#